data_AF-A0A1I8CMR8-F1
#
_entry.id   AF-A0A1I8CMR8-F1
#
_cell.length_a   1.000
_cell.length_b   1.000
_cell.length_c   1.000
_cell.angle_alpha   90.00
_cell.angle_beta   90.00
_cell.angle_gamma   90.00
#
_symmetry.space_group_name_H-M   'P 1'
#
loop_
_entity.id
_entity.type
_entity.pdbx_description
1 polymer ?
#
loop_
_entity_poly.entity_id
_entity_poly.type
_entity_poly.pdbx_seq_one_letter_code
_entity_poly.pdbx_strand_id
1 'polypeptide(L)'
;MSVRERKVALENWLTTCKQLKPYMRYSTADKLFANEPLWKECDNVSDREDLFKAAMEQVMKQEELKDVAESKRNTQMLRNVLDNMPDIIFKTTWVEAKELLSKNPVFTKNDSLNKMSKLDALLAFEEHIISLEDEEKDRLKKVYNDKKRNDRKNREEYRDFLKSLHKAGTLSSISYWSELFPVISKQECFDNLLKSNDSESPLDMFKVYVMELKGLYDQDKAILKRILERAGASIETTTEPEVFEQLVREDDEGLKIDKNHIKFFYTSQKLRAEKRKRHAQKSEEKRIKKLESAFKKMLSALEVSAETTYDSIEVKILEEEAYKTCESDDQRRAFFDAYIKGLMEACGHNHNSSNKHRGGSKKKDKKLRKYEALTDSDEEAAKVAAIKESEAKKAIKRPLEEISAISSDEEEPIPTKKTKSLAEEELSEGEIRDD
;
A
#
# COMPACT_ATOMS: atom_id res chain seq x y z
N MET A 1 -39.68 -68.81 45.74
CA MET A 1 -38.95 -67.56 45.45
C MET A 1 -38.39 -66.99 46.73
N SER A 2 -37.16 -66.47 46.71
CA SER A 2 -36.63 -65.67 47.82
C SER A 2 -37.41 -64.36 47.98
N VAL A 3 -37.38 -63.72 49.16
CA VAL A 3 -38.05 -62.42 49.40
C VAL A 3 -37.60 -61.38 48.38
N ARG A 4 -36.31 -61.41 48.02
CA ARG A 4 -35.72 -60.51 47.02
C ARG A 4 -36.27 -60.77 45.61
N GLU A 5 -36.40 -62.03 45.22
CA GLU A 5 -37.00 -62.40 43.91
C GLU A 5 -38.46 -61.94 43.80
N ARG A 6 -39.26 -62.05 44.87
CA ARG A 6 -40.66 -61.58 44.88
C ARG A 6 -40.76 -60.07 44.71
N LYS A 7 -39.93 -59.30 45.43
CA LYS A 7 -39.89 -57.83 45.33
C LYS A 7 -39.50 -57.38 43.91
N VAL A 8 -38.48 -58.00 43.31
CA VAL A 8 -38.05 -57.70 41.93
C VAL A 8 -39.12 -58.10 40.91
N ALA A 9 -39.81 -59.23 41.10
CA ALA A 9 -40.89 -59.66 40.22
C ALA A 9 -42.08 -58.68 40.27
N LEU A 10 -42.43 -58.18 41.46
CA LEU A 10 -43.48 -57.17 41.64
C LEU A 10 -43.10 -55.84 41.00
N GLU A 11 -41.87 -55.37 41.18
CA GLU A 11 -41.35 -54.13 40.57
C GLU A 11 -41.37 -54.19 39.03
N ASN A 12 -40.89 -55.30 38.45
CA ASN A 12 -40.91 -55.53 37.00
C ASN A 12 -42.34 -55.62 36.45
N TRP A 13 -43.24 -56.26 37.19
CA TRP A 13 -44.65 -56.33 36.81
C TRP A 13 -45.31 -54.96 36.85
N LEU A 14 -45.09 -54.17 37.92
CA LEU A 14 -45.63 -52.82 38.07
C LEU A 14 -45.19 -51.91 36.92
N THR A 15 -43.90 -51.95 36.55
CA THR A 15 -43.35 -51.13 35.46
C THR A 15 -43.84 -51.53 34.06
N THR A 16 -44.30 -52.77 33.88
CA THR A 16 -44.84 -53.27 32.60
C THR A 16 -46.38 -53.29 32.56
N CYS A 17 -47.03 -53.03 33.70
CA CYS A 17 -48.47 -53.13 33.85
C CYS A 17 -49.21 -51.99 33.12
N LYS A 18 -49.98 -52.34 32.10
CA LYS A 18 -50.79 -51.37 31.32
C LYS A 18 -51.88 -50.67 32.15
N GLN A 19 -52.25 -51.23 33.29
CA GLN A 19 -53.26 -50.64 34.19
C GLN A 19 -52.66 -49.60 35.13
N LEU A 20 -51.33 -49.59 35.32
CA LEU A 20 -50.64 -48.58 36.09
C LEU A 20 -50.59 -47.29 35.27
N LYS A 21 -51.38 -46.29 35.69
CA LYS A 21 -51.38 -44.98 35.04
C LYS A 21 -50.34 -44.08 35.69
N PRO A 22 -49.60 -43.28 34.89
CA PRO A 22 -48.84 -42.14 35.39
C PRO A 22 -49.75 -41.30 36.29
N TYR A 23 -49.28 -40.90 37.48
CA TYR A 23 -50.05 -40.19 38.51
C TYR A 23 -51.10 -40.99 39.31
N MET A 24 -51.18 -42.33 39.20
CA MET A 24 -52.06 -43.14 40.07
C MET A 24 -51.62 -43.07 41.55
N ARG A 25 -52.58 -42.92 42.48
CA ARG A 25 -52.31 -42.97 43.93
C ARG A 25 -52.19 -44.41 44.41
N TYR A 26 -51.33 -44.67 45.40
CA TYR A 26 -51.15 -46.00 45.98
C TYR A 26 -52.47 -46.62 46.48
N SER A 27 -53.33 -45.84 47.15
CA SER A 27 -54.62 -46.32 47.64
C SER A 27 -55.59 -46.76 46.53
N THR A 28 -55.42 -46.23 45.32
CA THR A 28 -56.17 -46.68 44.13
C THR A 28 -55.54 -47.93 43.54
N ALA A 29 -54.22 -47.99 43.47
CA ALA A 29 -53.47 -49.16 43.00
C ALA A 29 -53.70 -50.38 43.91
N ASP A 30 -53.73 -50.20 45.23
CA ASP A 30 -53.94 -51.28 46.20
C ASP A 30 -55.32 -51.92 46.06
N LYS A 31 -56.35 -51.12 45.75
CA LYS A 31 -57.69 -51.64 45.42
C LYS A 31 -57.72 -52.34 44.06
N LEU A 32 -57.02 -51.80 43.07
CA LEU A 32 -57.02 -52.29 41.70
C LEU A 32 -56.26 -53.62 41.56
N PHE A 33 -55.13 -53.75 42.26
CA PHE A 33 -54.26 -54.91 42.22
C PHE A 33 -54.51 -55.87 43.39
N ALA A 34 -55.57 -55.65 44.17
CA ALA A 34 -55.94 -56.46 45.32
C ALA A 34 -56.05 -57.96 45.02
N ASN A 35 -56.35 -58.34 43.78
CA ASN A 35 -56.50 -59.73 43.34
C ASN A 35 -55.26 -60.30 42.63
N GLU A 36 -54.24 -59.48 42.38
CA GLU A 36 -53.05 -59.91 41.66
C GLU A 36 -52.15 -60.77 42.56
N PRO A 37 -51.72 -61.97 42.11
CA PRO A 37 -50.86 -62.84 42.91
C PRO A 37 -49.55 -62.16 43.36
N LEU A 38 -48.87 -61.44 42.46
CA LEU A 38 -47.61 -60.75 42.76
C LEU A 38 -47.79 -59.59 43.76
N TRP A 39 -48.96 -58.94 43.77
CA TRP A 39 -49.30 -57.89 44.72
C TRP A 39 -49.58 -58.45 46.12
N LYS A 40 -50.28 -59.61 46.19
CA LYS A 40 -50.56 -60.33 47.44
C LYS A 40 -49.33 -60.95 48.07
N GLU A 41 -48.43 -61.50 47.25
CA GLU A 41 -47.19 -62.17 47.68
C GLU A 41 -46.18 -61.24 48.39
N CYS A 42 -46.36 -59.92 48.27
CA CYS A 42 -45.62 -58.92 49.05
C CYS A 42 -46.42 -58.55 50.31
N ASP A 43 -46.26 -59.35 51.38
CA ASP A 43 -47.05 -59.22 52.61
C ASP A 43 -46.84 -57.88 53.35
N ASN A 44 -45.65 -57.28 53.24
CA ASN A 44 -45.34 -56.01 53.89
C ASN A 44 -45.87 -54.82 53.08
N VAL A 45 -46.79 -54.07 53.69
CA VAL A 45 -47.40 -52.87 53.10
C VAL A 45 -46.36 -51.77 52.83
N SER A 46 -45.39 -51.58 53.72
CA SER A 46 -44.33 -50.56 53.55
C SER A 46 -43.46 -50.87 52.33
N ASP A 47 -43.06 -52.14 52.17
CA ASP A 47 -42.28 -52.57 51.01
C ASP A 47 -43.08 -52.41 49.71
N ARG A 48 -44.39 -52.67 49.76
CA ARG A 48 -45.28 -52.53 48.60
C ARG A 48 -45.46 -51.08 48.18
N GLU A 49 -45.59 -50.16 49.14
CA GLU A 49 -45.65 -48.71 48.91
C GLU A 49 -44.34 -48.19 48.30
N ASP A 50 -43.19 -48.63 48.80
CA ASP A 50 -41.89 -48.18 48.29
C ASP A 50 -41.61 -48.72 46.88
N LEU A 51 -41.92 -50.00 46.61
CA LEU A 51 -41.84 -50.58 45.26
C LEU A 51 -42.81 -49.90 44.29
N PHE A 52 -44.02 -49.54 44.75
CA PHE A 52 -44.97 -48.79 43.95
C PHE A 52 -44.45 -47.39 43.60
N LYS A 53 -43.88 -46.66 44.57
CA LYS A 53 -43.28 -45.34 44.31
C LYS A 53 -42.14 -45.43 43.30
N ALA A 54 -41.22 -46.39 43.48
CA ALA A 54 -40.10 -46.61 42.56
C ALA A 54 -40.57 -46.97 41.15
N ALA A 55 -41.54 -47.89 41.02
CA ALA A 55 -42.13 -48.26 39.74
C ALA A 55 -42.87 -47.09 39.08
N MET A 56 -43.58 -46.28 39.86
CA MET A 56 -44.26 -45.06 39.38
C MET A 56 -43.28 -44.02 38.85
N GLU A 57 -42.19 -43.75 39.56
CA GLU A 57 -41.12 -42.87 39.09
C GLU A 57 -40.52 -43.37 37.77
N GLN A 58 -40.28 -44.68 37.66
CA GLN A 58 -39.79 -45.29 36.44
C GLN A 58 -40.79 -45.18 35.28
N VAL A 59 -42.08 -45.42 35.50
CA VAL A 59 -43.11 -45.31 34.46
C VAL A 59 -43.26 -43.87 33.98
N MET A 60 -43.30 -42.88 34.90
CA MET A 60 -43.33 -41.47 34.54
C MET A 60 -42.08 -41.07 33.74
N LYS A 61 -40.89 -41.49 34.18
CA LYS A 61 -39.64 -41.22 33.45
C LYS A 61 -39.62 -41.88 32.06
N GLN A 62 -40.15 -43.10 31.94
CA GLN A 62 -40.23 -43.79 30.64
C GLN A 62 -41.22 -43.11 29.68
N GLU A 63 -42.33 -42.58 30.18
CA GLU A 63 -43.30 -41.84 29.37
C GLU A 63 -42.74 -40.49 28.93
N GLU A 64 -42.11 -39.73 29.84
CA GLU A 64 -41.42 -38.48 29.50
C GLU A 64 -40.35 -38.70 28.42
N LEU A 65 -39.56 -39.77 28.53
CA LEU A 65 -38.58 -40.14 27.50
C LEU A 65 -39.22 -40.51 26.16
N LYS A 66 -40.40 -41.15 26.16
CA LYS A 66 -41.14 -41.45 24.93
C LYS A 66 -41.67 -40.18 24.27
N ASP A 67 -42.23 -39.27 25.06
CA ASP A 67 -42.75 -37.99 24.57
C ASP A 67 -41.62 -37.14 23.96
N VAL A 68 -40.48 -37.06 24.64
CA VAL A 68 -39.27 -36.39 24.13
C VAL A 68 -38.76 -37.06 22.84
N ALA A 69 -38.75 -38.39 22.77
CA ALA A 69 -38.31 -39.12 21.58
C ALA A 69 -39.27 -38.92 20.40
N GLU A 70 -40.58 -38.90 20.63
CA GLU A 70 -41.59 -38.63 19.62
C GLU A 70 -41.51 -37.18 19.13
N SER A 71 -41.41 -36.21 20.04
CA SER A 71 -41.18 -34.80 19.70
C SER A 71 -39.94 -34.64 18.83
N LYS A 72 -38.79 -35.20 19.26
CA LYS A 72 -37.53 -35.15 18.49
C LYS A 72 -37.68 -35.76 17.09
N ARG A 73 -38.36 -36.90 16.98
CA ARG A 73 -38.63 -37.56 15.70
C ARG A 73 -39.50 -36.69 14.79
N ASN A 74 -40.57 -36.10 15.33
CA ASN A 74 -41.48 -35.25 14.56
C ASN A 74 -40.80 -33.94 14.11
N THR A 75 -40.03 -33.31 14.98
CA THR A 75 -39.19 -32.13 14.65
C THR A 75 -38.22 -32.46 13.52
N GLN A 76 -37.51 -33.60 13.58
CA GLN A 76 -36.59 -34.01 12.52
C GLN A 76 -37.31 -34.32 11.20
N MET A 77 -38.49 -34.93 11.25
CA MET A 77 -39.30 -35.15 10.06
C MET A 77 -39.78 -33.84 9.43
N LEU A 78 -40.21 -32.87 10.23
CA LEU A 78 -40.59 -31.55 9.74
C LEU A 78 -39.38 -30.85 9.09
N ARG A 79 -38.21 -30.88 9.73
CA ARG A 79 -36.97 -30.34 9.16
C ARG A 79 -36.66 -30.96 7.79
N ASN A 80 -36.74 -32.29 7.66
CA ASN A 80 -36.55 -32.94 6.36
C ASN A 80 -37.57 -32.46 5.31
N VAL A 81 -38.81 -32.17 5.69
CA VAL A 81 -39.80 -31.61 4.75
C VAL A 81 -39.41 -30.19 4.35
N LEU A 82 -38.99 -29.35 5.31
CA LEU A 82 -38.51 -27.99 5.07
C LEU A 82 -37.28 -27.97 4.13
N ASP A 83 -36.29 -28.83 4.38
CA ASP A 83 -35.07 -28.95 3.58
C ASP A 83 -35.33 -29.34 2.11
N ASN A 84 -36.45 -30.02 1.83
CA ASN A 84 -36.84 -30.41 0.48
C ASN A 84 -37.80 -29.40 -0.20
N MET A 85 -38.10 -28.27 0.43
CA MET A 85 -38.93 -27.21 -0.15
C MET A 85 -38.08 -26.03 -0.63
N PRO A 86 -37.83 -25.90 -1.95
CA PRO A 86 -36.99 -24.82 -2.49
C PRO A 86 -37.62 -23.43 -2.38
N ASP A 87 -38.95 -23.36 -2.16
CA ASP A 87 -39.69 -22.11 -2.02
C ASP A 87 -39.49 -21.46 -0.64
N ILE A 88 -39.00 -22.22 0.35
CA ILE A 88 -38.61 -21.67 1.66
C ILE A 88 -37.18 -21.18 1.55
N ILE A 89 -37.01 -19.87 1.75
CA ILE A 89 -35.72 -19.20 1.74
C ILE A 89 -35.45 -18.59 3.12
N PHE A 90 -34.23 -18.15 3.35
CA PHE A 90 -33.80 -17.52 4.62
C PHE A 90 -34.63 -16.28 5.04
N LYS A 91 -35.39 -15.66 4.14
CA LYS A 91 -36.30 -14.53 4.45
C LYS A 91 -37.75 -14.93 4.67
N THR A 92 -38.09 -16.20 4.50
CA THR A 92 -39.46 -16.69 4.58
C THR A 92 -39.96 -16.58 6.02
N THR A 93 -41.16 -16.01 6.18
CA THR A 93 -41.81 -15.90 7.49
C THR A 93 -42.58 -17.17 7.83
N TRP A 94 -42.89 -17.37 9.11
CA TRP A 94 -43.68 -18.54 9.54
C TRP A 94 -45.07 -18.60 8.89
N VAL A 95 -45.71 -17.45 8.66
CA VAL A 95 -47.05 -17.39 8.04
C VAL A 95 -47.00 -17.93 6.61
N GLU A 96 -46.01 -17.51 5.83
CA GLU A 96 -45.78 -17.97 4.47
C GLU A 96 -45.38 -19.46 4.45
N ALA A 97 -44.47 -19.87 5.33
CA ALA A 97 -44.04 -21.26 5.45
C ALA A 97 -45.21 -22.19 5.79
N LYS A 98 -46.12 -21.77 6.68
CA LYS A 98 -47.32 -22.54 7.03
C LYS A 98 -48.27 -22.71 5.84
N GLU A 99 -48.44 -21.68 5.02
CA GLU A 99 -49.22 -21.78 3.79
C GLU A 99 -48.60 -22.77 2.80
N LEU A 100 -47.27 -22.71 2.62
CA LEU A 100 -46.52 -23.64 1.77
C LEU A 100 -46.60 -25.09 2.30
N LEU A 101 -46.44 -25.30 3.61
CA LEU A 101 -46.59 -26.60 4.26
C LEU A 101 -48.00 -27.19 4.08
N SER A 102 -49.03 -26.34 4.14
CA SER A 102 -50.42 -26.76 3.92
C SER A 102 -50.68 -27.25 2.49
N LYS A 103 -49.85 -26.81 1.53
CA LYS A 103 -49.90 -27.25 0.13
C LYS A 103 -48.99 -28.46 -0.14
N ASN A 104 -48.09 -28.81 0.79
CA ASN A 104 -47.14 -29.91 0.63
C ASN A 104 -47.80 -31.28 0.93
N PRO A 105 -47.84 -32.22 -0.04
CA PRO A 105 -48.44 -33.55 0.16
C PRO A 105 -47.75 -34.41 1.22
N VAL A 106 -46.45 -34.20 1.48
CA VAL A 106 -45.67 -34.98 2.46
C VAL A 106 -46.05 -34.56 3.89
N PHE A 107 -46.27 -33.27 4.11
CA PHE A 107 -46.71 -32.75 5.40
C PHE A 107 -48.17 -33.13 5.68
N THR A 108 -49.08 -32.86 4.73
CA THR A 108 -50.53 -33.06 4.91
C THR A 108 -50.93 -34.52 5.11
N LYS A 109 -50.24 -35.47 4.47
CA LYS A 109 -50.51 -36.92 4.60
C LYS A 109 -49.92 -37.56 5.86
N ASN A 110 -49.07 -36.85 6.61
CA ASN A 110 -48.38 -37.40 7.76
C ASN A 110 -49.09 -37.03 9.06
N ASP A 111 -49.86 -37.97 9.60
CA ASP A 111 -50.63 -37.80 10.85
C ASP A 111 -49.76 -37.43 12.07
N SER A 112 -48.51 -37.92 12.13
CA SER A 112 -47.59 -37.59 13.23
C SER A 112 -47.15 -36.12 13.18
N LEU A 113 -46.92 -35.57 11.98
CA LEU A 113 -46.62 -34.15 11.80
C LEU A 113 -47.83 -33.26 12.07
N ASN A 114 -49.03 -33.69 11.67
CA ASN A 114 -50.27 -32.94 11.96
C ASN A 114 -50.61 -32.87 13.45
N LYS A 115 -50.18 -33.87 14.25
CA LYS A 115 -50.40 -33.93 15.70
C LYS A 115 -49.28 -33.31 16.53
N MET A 116 -48.21 -32.82 15.90
CA MET A 116 -47.07 -32.26 16.63
C MET A 116 -47.45 -30.97 17.39
N SER A 117 -46.69 -30.66 18.44
CA SER A 117 -46.86 -29.42 19.17
C SER A 117 -46.58 -28.21 18.28
N LYS A 118 -47.39 -27.15 18.41
CA LYS A 118 -47.16 -25.88 17.71
C LYS A 118 -45.81 -25.28 18.07
N LEU A 119 -45.36 -25.46 19.32
CA LEU A 119 -44.06 -24.99 19.77
C LEU A 119 -42.93 -25.74 19.05
N ASP A 120 -43.01 -27.07 18.99
CA ASP A 120 -42.01 -27.89 18.30
C ASP A 120 -41.93 -27.56 16.81
N ALA A 121 -43.08 -27.28 16.18
CA ALA A 121 -43.13 -26.87 14.78
C ALA A 121 -42.45 -25.51 14.53
N LEU A 122 -42.66 -24.55 15.44
CA LEU A 122 -42.02 -23.24 15.39
C LEU A 122 -40.50 -23.35 15.61
N LEU A 123 -40.06 -24.13 16.61
CA LEU A 123 -38.64 -24.34 16.87
C LEU A 123 -37.94 -25.04 15.70
N ALA A 124 -38.58 -26.05 15.10
CA ALA A 124 -38.04 -26.74 13.92
C ALA A 124 -37.89 -25.78 12.73
N PHE A 125 -38.84 -24.87 12.55
CA PHE A 125 -38.81 -23.88 11.49
C PHE A 125 -37.75 -22.80 11.74
N GLU A 126 -37.67 -22.27 12.96
CA GLU A 126 -36.65 -21.31 13.36
C GLU A 126 -35.24 -21.87 13.14
N GLU A 127 -34.98 -23.11 13.59
CA GLU A 127 -33.69 -23.78 13.37
C GLU A 127 -33.37 -23.92 11.87
N HIS A 128 -34.36 -24.26 11.04
CA HIS A 128 -34.19 -24.36 9.60
C HIS A 128 -33.90 -22.99 8.95
N ILE A 129 -34.62 -21.93 9.30
CA ILE A 129 -34.36 -20.57 8.79
C ILE A 129 -32.97 -20.08 9.22
N ILE A 130 -32.56 -20.28 10.48
CA ILE A 130 -31.22 -19.94 10.95
C ILE A 130 -30.15 -20.68 10.12
N SER A 131 -30.36 -21.97 9.84
CA SER A 131 -29.47 -22.75 8.98
C SER A 131 -29.36 -22.15 7.57
N LEU A 132 -30.48 -21.73 6.97
CA LEU A 132 -30.48 -21.07 5.65
C LEU A 132 -29.81 -19.69 5.68
N GLU A 133 -29.99 -18.92 6.75
CA GLU A 133 -29.32 -17.62 6.94
C GLU A 133 -27.80 -17.78 7.05
N ASP A 134 -27.34 -18.78 7.82
CA ASP A 134 -25.91 -19.09 7.94
C ASP A 134 -25.32 -19.57 6.61
N GLU A 135 -26.04 -20.41 5.86
CA GLU A 135 -25.63 -20.85 4.52
C GLU A 135 -25.52 -19.68 3.52
N GLU A 136 -26.50 -18.77 3.50
CA GLU A 136 -26.46 -17.58 2.65
C GLU A 136 -25.32 -16.64 3.05
N LYS A 137 -25.12 -16.44 4.35
CA LYS A 137 -24.00 -15.65 4.89
C LYS A 137 -22.66 -16.24 4.47
N ASP A 138 -22.51 -17.56 4.53
CA ASP A 138 -21.30 -18.24 4.10
C ASP A 138 -21.11 -18.21 2.58
N ARG A 139 -22.19 -18.28 1.80
CA ARG A 139 -22.18 -18.06 0.35
C ARG A 139 -21.68 -16.66 0.01
N LEU A 140 -22.20 -15.62 0.66
CA LEU A 140 -21.79 -14.23 0.47
C LEU A 140 -20.32 -14.01 0.89
N LYS A 141 -19.90 -14.56 2.04
CA LYS A 141 -18.49 -14.53 2.46
C LYS A 141 -17.58 -15.19 1.43
N LYS A 142 -17.99 -16.35 0.87
CA LYS A 142 -17.21 -17.06 -0.14
C LYS A 142 -17.07 -16.24 -1.41
N VAL A 143 -18.16 -15.67 -1.94
CA VAL A 143 -18.12 -14.78 -3.11
C VAL A 143 -17.23 -13.56 -2.86
N TYR A 144 -17.33 -12.94 -1.69
CA TYR A 144 -16.47 -11.82 -1.30
C TYR A 144 -14.98 -12.22 -1.24
N ASN A 145 -14.68 -13.36 -0.62
CA ASN A 145 -13.31 -13.88 -0.50
C ASN A 145 -12.72 -14.28 -1.85
N ASP A 146 -13.52 -14.89 -2.73
CA ASP A 146 -13.11 -15.25 -4.09
C ASP A 146 -12.82 -14.01 -4.92
N LYS A 147 -13.67 -12.97 -4.82
CA LYS A 147 -13.40 -11.66 -5.44
C LYS A 147 -12.10 -11.04 -4.92
N LYS A 148 -11.93 -10.97 -3.60
CA LYS A 148 -10.69 -10.45 -2.97
C LYS A 148 -9.45 -11.23 -3.40
N ARG A 149 -9.56 -12.55 -3.54
CA ARG A 149 -8.48 -13.42 -4.03
C ARG A 149 -8.17 -13.13 -5.50
N ASN A 150 -9.19 -12.93 -6.33
CA ASN A 150 -9.05 -12.59 -7.73
C ASN A 150 -8.39 -11.22 -7.92
N ASP A 151 -8.84 -10.21 -7.18
CA ASP A 151 -8.26 -8.86 -7.20
C ASP A 151 -6.77 -8.91 -6.81
N ARG A 152 -6.40 -9.70 -5.79
CA ARG A 152 -4.98 -9.93 -5.44
C ARG A 152 -4.20 -10.57 -6.59
N LYS A 153 -4.75 -11.60 -7.25
CA LYS A 153 -4.08 -12.25 -8.39
C LYS A 153 -3.86 -11.26 -9.54
N ASN A 154 -4.86 -10.42 -9.85
CA ASN A 154 -4.73 -9.39 -10.88
C ASN A 154 -3.61 -8.39 -10.55
N ARG A 155 -3.48 -7.98 -9.28
CA ARG A 155 -2.36 -7.13 -8.82
C ARG A 155 -1.00 -7.83 -8.97
N GLU A 156 -0.91 -9.09 -8.57
CA GLU A 156 0.32 -9.89 -8.68
C GLU A 156 0.74 -10.05 -10.15
N GLU A 157 -0.21 -10.38 -11.02
CA GLU A 157 0.01 -10.53 -12.46
C GLU A 157 0.48 -9.22 -13.11
N TYR A 158 -0.15 -8.09 -12.78
CA TYR A 158 0.30 -6.79 -13.27
C TYR A 158 1.70 -6.44 -12.76
N ARG A 159 2.01 -6.73 -11.49
CA ARG A 159 3.36 -6.51 -10.94
C ARG A 159 4.41 -7.40 -11.61
N ASP A 160 4.08 -8.65 -11.93
CA ASP A 160 4.97 -9.55 -12.65
C ASP A 160 5.17 -9.12 -14.10
N PHE A 161 4.14 -8.57 -14.74
CA PHE A 161 4.28 -7.91 -16.03
C PHE A 161 5.25 -6.72 -15.97
N LEU A 162 5.15 -5.85 -14.96
CA LEU A 162 6.13 -4.76 -14.77
C LEU A 162 7.56 -5.29 -14.56
N LYS A 163 7.75 -6.37 -13.78
CA LYS A 163 9.05 -7.05 -13.66
C LYS A 163 9.56 -7.57 -15.00
N SER A 164 8.69 -8.12 -15.84
CA SER A 164 9.06 -8.61 -17.17
C SER A 164 9.53 -7.46 -18.08
N LEU A 165 8.85 -6.31 -18.05
CA LEU A 165 9.28 -5.10 -18.78
C LEU A 165 10.63 -4.59 -18.29
N HIS A 166 10.88 -4.65 -16.99
CA HIS A 166 12.16 -4.26 -16.41
C HIS A 166 13.28 -5.21 -16.85
N LYS A 167 13.04 -6.53 -16.78
CA LYS A 167 14.00 -7.54 -17.24
C LYS A 167 14.31 -7.41 -18.74
N ALA A 168 13.32 -7.02 -19.54
CA ALA A 168 13.50 -6.74 -20.96
C ALA A 168 14.20 -5.39 -21.25
N GLY A 169 14.51 -4.58 -20.23
CA GLY A 169 15.12 -3.26 -20.37
C GLY A 169 14.21 -2.18 -20.95
N THR A 170 12.92 -2.49 -21.11
CA THR A 170 11.90 -1.54 -21.62
C THR A 170 11.44 -0.59 -20.52
N LEU A 171 11.35 -1.09 -19.28
CA LEU A 171 11.08 -0.32 -18.07
C LEU A 171 12.37 -0.12 -17.26
N SER A 172 12.54 1.06 -16.67
CA SER A 172 13.68 1.43 -15.84
C SER A 172 13.30 2.55 -14.86
N SER A 173 14.20 2.91 -13.94
CA SER A 173 14.03 3.97 -12.94
C SER A 173 13.80 5.37 -13.53
N ILE A 174 14.10 5.59 -14.81
CA ILE A 174 13.91 6.86 -15.54
C ILE A 174 12.80 6.77 -16.60
N SER A 175 11.99 5.71 -16.58
CA SER A 175 10.88 5.52 -17.51
C SER A 175 9.67 6.34 -17.09
N TYR A 176 8.94 6.88 -18.08
CA TYR A 176 7.73 7.64 -17.85
C TYR A 176 6.49 6.82 -18.22
N TRP A 177 5.41 7.00 -17.47
CA TRP A 177 4.12 6.37 -17.76
C TRP A 177 3.67 6.62 -19.19
N SER A 178 3.75 7.87 -19.67
CA SER A 178 3.30 8.24 -21.01
C SER A 178 4.03 7.52 -22.15
N GLU A 179 5.23 6.99 -21.89
CA GLU A 179 6.00 6.25 -22.89
C GLU A 179 5.67 4.76 -22.89
N LEU A 180 5.33 4.20 -21.73
CA LEU A 180 5.03 2.78 -21.59
C LEU A 180 3.53 2.49 -21.65
N PHE A 181 2.67 3.49 -21.43
CA PHE A 181 1.23 3.35 -21.49
C PHE A 181 0.73 2.67 -22.79
N PRO A 182 1.22 3.01 -24.00
CA PRO A 182 0.78 2.32 -25.23
C PRO A 182 1.08 0.83 -25.29
N VAL A 183 2.05 0.35 -24.50
CA VAL A 183 2.41 -1.07 -24.37
C VAL A 183 1.61 -1.71 -23.23
N ILE A 184 1.52 -1.01 -22.10
CA ILE A 184 0.84 -1.46 -20.89
C ILE A 184 -0.67 -1.60 -21.14
N SER A 185 -1.31 -0.62 -21.79
CA SER A 185 -2.77 -0.59 -22.00
C SER A 185 -3.30 -1.67 -22.94
N LYS A 186 -2.41 -2.42 -23.62
CA LYS A 186 -2.78 -3.53 -24.50
C LYS A 186 -2.76 -4.89 -23.79
N GLN A 187 -2.32 -4.94 -22.54
CA GLN A 187 -2.20 -6.19 -21.81
C GLN A 187 -3.50 -6.57 -21.12
N GLU A 188 -3.82 -7.86 -21.12
CA GLU A 188 -5.00 -8.37 -20.43
C GLU A 188 -4.94 -8.11 -18.92
N CYS A 189 -3.75 -8.22 -18.31
CA CYS A 189 -3.57 -7.94 -16.88
C CYS A 189 -3.89 -6.48 -16.52
N PHE A 190 -3.72 -5.53 -17.46
CA PHE A 190 -4.13 -4.14 -17.26
C PHE A 190 -5.66 -4.00 -17.29
N ASP A 191 -6.34 -4.64 -18.23
CA ASP A 191 -7.81 -4.65 -18.30
C ASP A 191 -8.44 -5.34 -17.08
N ASN A 192 -7.85 -6.45 -16.62
CA ASN A 192 -8.30 -7.17 -15.42
C ASN A 192 -8.14 -6.32 -14.17
N LEU A 193 -7.05 -5.56 -14.07
CA LEU A 193 -6.84 -4.63 -12.96
C LEU A 193 -7.87 -3.48 -12.98
N LEU A 194 -8.21 -2.94 -14.16
CA LEU A 194 -9.26 -1.91 -14.30
C LEU A 194 -10.67 -2.38 -13.89
N LYS A 195 -10.96 -3.67 -14.09
CA LYS A 195 -12.26 -4.28 -13.68
C LYS A 195 -12.29 -4.60 -12.19
N SER A 196 -11.14 -4.64 -11.53
CA SER A 196 -11.05 -4.89 -10.09
C SER A 196 -11.48 -3.62 -9.36
N ASN A 197 -12.30 -3.74 -8.32
CA ASN A 197 -12.74 -2.59 -7.51
C ASN A 197 -11.66 -2.18 -6.49
N ASP A 198 -10.39 -2.18 -6.92
CA ASP A 198 -9.26 -1.88 -6.06
C ASP A 198 -9.05 -0.38 -5.92
N SER A 199 -8.50 0.02 -4.78
CA SER A 199 -8.12 1.42 -4.50
C SER A 199 -6.85 1.86 -5.23
N GLU A 200 -6.00 0.92 -5.65
CA GLU A 200 -4.74 1.22 -6.32
C GLU A 200 -4.93 1.21 -7.84
N SER A 201 -4.71 2.36 -8.47
CA SER A 201 -4.77 2.44 -9.92
C SER A 201 -3.55 1.76 -10.58
N PRO A 202 -3.66 1.28 -11.83
CA PRO A 202 -2.51 0.75 -12.57
C PRO A 202 -1.33 1.74 -12.67
N LEU A 203 -1.64 3.04 -12.69
CA LEU A 203 -0.65 4.12 -12.69
C LEU A 203 0.08 4.22 -11.34
N ASP A 204 -0.64 4.05 -10.23
CA ASP A 204 -0.03 4.13 -8.90
C ASP A 204 0.86 2.91 -8.64
N MET A 205 0.41 1.71 -9.03
CA MET A 205 1.25 0.51 -9.01
C MET A 205 2.53 0.70 -9.86
N PHE A 206 2.41 1.33 -11.03
CA PHE A 206 3.55 1.68 -11.86
C PHE A 206 4.50 2.68 -11.17
N LYS A 207 3.97 3.75 -10.58
CA LYS A 207 4.77 4.76 -9.87
C LYS A 207 5.52 4.14 -8.69
N VAL A 208 4.85 3.31 -7.89
CA VAL A 208 5.45 2.59 -6.77
C VAL A 208 6.58 1.70 -7.28
N TYR A 209 6.35 0.93 -8.34
CA TYR A 209 7.39 0.08 -8.93
C TYR A 209 8.59 0.89 -9.47
N VAL A 210 8.35 2.01 -10.16
CA VAL A 210 9.43 2.89 -10.63
C VAL A 210 10.19 3.54 -9.46
N MET A 211 9.51 3.86 -8.37
CA MET A 211 10.13 4.37 -7.15
C MET A 211 11.01 3.32 -6.48
N GLU A 212 10.58 2.05 -6.43
CA GLU A 212 11.39 0.92 -5.98
C GLU A 212 12.67 0.80 -6.83
N LEU A 213 12.55 0.85 -8.17
CA LEU A 213 13.70 0.83 -9.08
C LEU A 213 14.63 2.03 -8.88
N LYS A 214 14.08 3.21 -8.60
CA LYS A 214 14.89 4.40 -8.30
C LYS A 214 15.68 4.22 -7.02
N GLY A 215 15.08 3.66 -5.97
CA GLY A 215 15.77 3.34 -4.72
C GLY A 215 16.94 2.38 -4.94
N LEU A 216 16.76 1.35 -5.76
CA LEU A 216 17.85 0.43 -6.13
C LEU A 216 18.96 1.15 -6.91
N TYR A 217 18.61 1.99 -7.88
CA TYR A 217 19.59 2.78 -8.62
C TYR A 217 20.38 3.74 -7.72
N ASP A 218 19.73 4.39 -6.75
CA ASP A 218 20.41 5.32 -5.85
C ASP A 218 21.41 4.59 -4.92
N GLN A 219 21.11 3.36 -4.52
CA GLN A 219 22.05 2.49 -3.80
C GLN A 219 23.26 2.13 -4.68
N ASP A 220 23.02 1.62 -5.89
CA ASP A 220 24.07 1.27 -6.83
C ASP A 220 24.93 2.49 -7.22
N LYS A 221 24.30 3.65 -7.40
CA LYS A 221 24.96 4.92 -7.65
C LYS A 221 25.91 5.32 -6.52
N ALA A 222 25.54 5.08 -5.26
CA ALA A 222 26.43 5.33 -4.14
C ALA A 222 27.66 4.41 -4.17
N ILE A 223 27.49 3.14 -4.57
CA ILE A 223 28.60 2.20 -4.78
C ILE A 223 29.49 2.69 -5.92
N LEU A 224 28.93 3.06 -7.08
CA LEU A 224 29.69 3.55 -8.24
C LEU A 224 30.51 4.80 -7.91
N LYS A 225 29.96 5.73 -7.10
CA LYS A 225 30.71 6.90 -6.61
C LYS A 225 31.89 6.47 -5.72
N ARG A 226 31.68 5.54 -4.78
CA ARG A 226 32.76 5.01 -3.93
C ARG A 226 33.85 4.31 -4.74
N ILE A 227 33.50 3.56 -5.79
CA ILE A 227 34.48 2.91 -6.68
C ILE A 227 35.35 3.97 -7.38
N LEU A 228 34.73 5.01 -7.95
CA LEU A 228 35.47 6.11 -8.58
C LEU A 228 36.41 6.83 -7.61
N GLU A 229 35.92 7.10 -6.39
CA GLU A 229 36.71 7.74 -5.33
C GLU A 229 37.92 6.88 -4.93
N ARG A 230 37.74 5.56 -4.73
CA ARG A 230 38.83 4.63 -4.40
C ARG A 230 39.85 4.51 -5.53
N ALA A 231 39.40 4.56 -6.77
CA ALA A 231 40.28 4.51 -7.94
C ALA A 231 40.97 5.86 -8.24
N GLY A 232 40.58 6.94 -7.57
CA GLY A 232 41.04 8.30 -7.92
C GLY A 232 40.64 8.72 -9.33
N ALA A 233 39.61 8.10 -9.91
CA ALA A 233 39.19 8.30 -11.28
C ALA A 233 37.98 9.24 -11.35
N SER A 234 37.88 10.00 -12.44
CA SER A 234 36.70 10.83 -12.72
C SER A 234 36.28 10.69 -14.18
N ILE A 235 34.97 10.78 -14.44
CA ILE A 235 34.44 10.70 -15.80
C ILE A 235 34.52 12.09 -16.43
N GLU A 236 35.39 12.21 -17.42
CA GLU A 236 35.59 13.41 -18.22
C GLU A 236 34.87 13.31 -19.57
N THR A 237 34.87 14.41 -20.35
CA THR A 237 34.26 14.41 -21.69
C THR A 237 34.92 13.45 -22.67
N THR A 238 36.19 13.11 -22.42
CA THR A 238 37.05 12.22 -23.22
C THR A 238 37.03 10.77 -22.75
N THR A 239 36.39 10.47 -21.62
CA THR A 239 36.34 9.12 -21.07
C THR A 239 35.45 8.22 -21.91
N GLU A 240 35.98 7.11 -22.42
CA GLU A 240 35.22 6.11 -23.16
C GLU A 240 34.41 5.19 -22.21
N PRO A 241 33.23 4.71 -22.63
CA PRO A 241 32.35 3.90 -21.78
C PRO A 241 33.00 2.58 -21.36
N GLU A 242 33.78 1.95 -22.23
CA GLU A 242 34.42 0.66 -21.96
C GLU A 242 35.44 0.76 -20.83
N VAL A 243 36.16 1.89 -20.74
CA VAL A 243 37.14 2.16 -19.67
C VAL A 243 36.44 2.25 -18.32
N PHE A 244 35.30 2.93 -18.27
CA PHE A 244 34.52 3.03 -17.04
C PHE A 244 33.88 1.68 -16.66
N GLU A 245 33.32 0.95 -17.63
CA GLU A 245 32.76 -0.38 -17.39
C GLU A 245 33.83 -1.33 -16.85
N GLN A 246 35.04 -1.33 -17.43
CA GLN A 246 36.15 -2.14 -16.94
C GLN A 246 36.51 -1.78 -15.50
N LEU A 247 36.68 -0.48 -15.19
CA LEU A 247 37.00 -0.01 -13.84
C LEU A 247 35.97 -0.49 -12.80
N VAL A 248 34.68 -0.46 -13.15
CA VAL A 248 33.62 -0.96 -12.25
C VAL A 248 33.69 -2.47 -12.10
N ARG A 249 34.02 -3.21 -13.16
CA ARG A 249 34.09 -4.68 -13.15
C ARG A 249 35.34 -5.24 -12.47
N GLU A 250 36.38 -4.43 -12.29
CA GLU A 250 37.57 -4.76 -11.49
C GLU A 250 37.27 -4.73 -9.99
N ASP A 251 36.16 -4.11 -9.56
CA ASP A 251 35.75 -4.03 -8.16
C ASP A 251 34.68 -5.07 -7.79
N ASP A 252 34.86 -5.74 -6.64
CA ASP A 252 33.95 -6.77 -6.14
C ASP A 252 32.52 -6.25 -5.89
N GLU A 253 32.36 -4.99 -5.44
CA GLU A 253 31.03 -4.38 -5.28
C GLU A 253 30.42 -4.06 -6.64
N GLY A 254 31.24 -3.64 -7.62
CA GLY A 254 30.82 -3.31 -8.97
C GLY A 254 30.36 -4.51 -9.81
N LEU A 255 30.84 -5.71 -9.52
CA LEU A 255 30.37 -6.95 -10.16
C LEU A 255 28.86 -7.20 -9.93
N LYS A 256 28.32 -6.77 -8.79
CA LYS A 256 26.92 -6.99 -8.40
C LYS A 256 25.96 -5.95 -9.00
N ILE A 257 26.49 -4.87 -9.57
CA ILE A 257 25.69 -3.74 -10.07
C ILE A 257 25.07 -4.09 -11.43
N ASP A 258 23.81 -3.70 -11.58
CA ASP A 258 23.07 -3.86 -12.83
C ASP A 258 23.73 -3.08 -13.98
N LYS A 259 23.82 -3.70 -15.16
CA LYS A 259 24.45 -3.11 -16.34
C LYS A 259 23.79 -1.79 -16.77
N ASN A 260 22.46 -1.68 -16.64
CA ASN A 260 21.76 -0.45 -16.97
C ASN A 260 22.09 0.66 -15.97
N HIS A 261 22.29 0.34 -14.69
CA HIS A 261 22.69 1.32 -13.68
C HIS A 261 24.09 1.88 -13.96
N ILE A 262 25.05 1.04 -14.36
CA ILE A 262 26.39 1.47 -14.82
C ILE A 262 26.26 2.44 -16.00
N LYS A 263 25.46 2.07 -17.01
CA LYS A 263 25.19 2.91 -18.18
C LYS A 263 24.52 4.24 -17.82
N PHE A 264 23.54 4.23 -16.91
CA PHE A 264 22.83 5.42 -16.48
C PHE A 264 23.76 6.39 -15.76
N PHE A 265 24.58 5.86 -14.86
CA PHE A 265 25.56 6.64 -14.13
C PHE A 265 26.62 7.24 -15.07
N TYR A 266 27.19 6.45 -15.98
CA TYR A 266 28.15 6.94 -16.98
C TYR A 266 27.55 8.07 -17.83
N THR A 267 26.36 7.84 -18.40
CA THR A 267 25.68 8.83 -19.25
C THR A 267 25.39 10.12 -18.50
N SER A 268 24.92 10.00 -17.25
CA SER A 268 24.68 11.14 -16.35
C SER A 268 25.98 11.92 -16.09
N GLN A 269 27.05 11.23 -15.70
CA GLN A 269 28.32 11.87 -15.36
C GLN A 269 29.01 12.51 -16.58
N LYS A 270 28.96 11.87 -17.75
CA LYS A 270 29.46 12.43 -19.01
C LYS A 270 28.72 13.71 -19.39
N LEU A 271 27.39 13.70 -19.29
CA LEU A 271 26.57 14.89 -19.57
C LEU A 271 26.87 16.03 -18.59
N ARG A 272 27.14 15.71 -17.33
CA ARG A 272 27.58 16.68 -16.32
C ARG A 272 28.94 17.28 -16.67
N ALA A 273 29.90 16.47 -17.10
CA ALA A 273 31.22 16.95 -17.55
C ALA A 273 31.09 17.89 -18.77
N GLU A 274 30.24 17.54 -19.74
CA GLU A 274 29.94 18.38 -20.90
C GLU A 274 29.27 19.72 -20.50
N LYS A 275 28.30 19.68 -19.58
CA LYS A 275 27.61 20.87 -19.04
C LYS A 275 28.62 21.80 -18.37
N ARG A 276 29.53 21.27 -17.55
CA ARG A 276 30.61 22.03 -16.90
C ARG A 276 31.57 22.65 -17.91
N LYS A 277 32.05 21.87 -18.89
CA LYS A 277 32.95 22.36 -19.96
C LYS A 277 32.31 23.49 -20.76
N ARG A 278 31.04 23.33 -21.14
CA ARG A 278 30.28 24.36 -21.86
C ARG A 278 30.06 25.62 -21.02
N HIS A 279 29.82 25.46 -19.71
CA HIS A 279 29.69 26.60 -18.80
C HIS A 279 31.02 27.35 -18.65
N ALA A 280 32.14 26.64 -18.48
CA ALA A 280 33.48 27.22 -18.42
C ALA A 280 33.81 27.99 -19.71
N GLN A 281 33.56 27.40 -20.88
CA GLN A 281 33.74 28.06 -22.18
C GLN A 281 32.93 29.35 -22.31
N LYS A 282 31.66 29.34 -21.90
CA LYS A 282 30.81 30.55 -21.93
C LYS A 282 31.27 31.61 -20.92
N SER A 283 31.75 31.20 -19.76
CA SER A 283 32.28 32.13 -18.76
C SER A 283 33.54 32.81 -19.27
N GLU A 284 34.42 32.03 -19.92
CA GLU A 284 35.64 32.55 -20.53
C GLU A 284 35.34 33.47 -21.72
N GLU A 285 34.39 33.10 -22.58
CA GLU A 285 33.94 33.96 -23.68
C GLU A 285 33.39 35.31 -23.16
N LYS A 286 32.64 35.28 -22.04
CA LYS A 286 32.16 36.51 -21.39
C LYS A 286 33.30 37.33 -20.78
N ARG A 287 34.30 36.66 -20.18
CA ARG A 287 35.49 37.31 -19.61
C ARG A 287 36.27 38.03 -20.71
N ILE A 288 36.58 37.34 -21.81
CA ILE A 288 37.28 37.90 -22.98
C ILE A 288 36.50 39.07 -23.56
N LYS A 289 35.18 38.96 -23.75
CA LYS A 289 34.34 40.08 -24.23
C LYS A 289 34.35 41.30 -23.30
N LYS A 290 34.42 41.07 -21.98
CA LYS A 290 34.51 42.16 -21.00
C LYS A 290 35.87 42.86 -21.10
N LEU A 291 36.95 42.11 -21.27
CA LEU A 291 38.30 42.66 -21.51
C LEU A 291 38.33 43.44 -22.82
N GLU A 292 37.81 42.87 -23.90
CA GLU A 292 37.71 43.53 -25.21
C GLU A 292 36.93 44.84 -25.12
N SER A 293 35.76 44.83 -24.45
CA SER A 293 34.95 46.04 -24.27
C SER A 293 35.66 47.12 -23.44
N ALA A 294 36.40 46.73 -22.40
CA ALA A 294 37.17 47.68 -21.60
C ALA A 294 38.32 48.27 -22.41
N PHE A 295 39.02 47.45 -23.19
CA PHE A 295 40.11 47.84 -24.07
C PHE A 295 39.62 48.80 -25.18
N LYS A 296 38.50 48.47 -25.85
CA LYS A 296 37.87 49.36 -26.85
C LYS A 296 37.42 50.69 -26.24
N LYS A 297 36.90 50.68 -25.01
CA LYS A 297 36.49 51.91 -24.32
C LYS A 297 37.68 52.83 -24.02
N MET A 298 38.83 52.25 -23.63
CA MET A 298 40.09 52.97 -23.47
C MET A 298 40.56 53.58 -24.79
N LEU A 299 40.60 52.80 -25.88
CA LEU A 299 40.99 53.32 -27.20
C LEU A 299 40.06 54.43 -27.71
N SER A 300 38.75 54.31 -27.43
CA SER A 300 37.77 55.36 -27.76
C SER A 300 37.99 56.64 -26.96
N ALA A 301 38.40 56.55 -25.70
CA ALA A 301 38.71 57.73 -24.87
C ALA A 301 39.97 58.46 -25.33
N LEU A 302 40.88 57.75 -26.03
CA LEU A 302 42.12 58.30 -26.60
C LEU A 302 41.95 58.82 -28.04
N GLU A 303 40.72 58.82 -28.57
CA GLU A 303 40.38 59.32 -29.91
C GLU A 303 41.24 58.70 -31.04
N VAL A 304 41.53 57.41 -30.93
CA VAL A 304 42.34 56.68 -31.92
C VAL A 304 41.66 56.67 -33.29
N SER A 305 42.37 57.10 -34.33
CA SER A 305 41.90 57.13 -35.72
C SER A 305 42.11 55.79 -36.44
N ALA A 306 41.32 55.52 -37.49
CA ALA A 306 41.37 54.27 -38.27
C ALA A 306 42.72 54.01 -38.99
N GLU A 307 43.55 55.04 -39.16
CA GLU A 307 44.89 54.94 -39.76
C GLU A 307 46.00 54.67 -38.74
N THR A 308 45.66 54.66 -37.44
CA THR A 308 46.63 54.49 -36.35
C THR A 308 47.14 53.05 -36.31
N THR A 309 48.44 52.87 -36.18
CA THR A 309 49.07 51.54 -36.02
C THR A 309 49.22 51.18 -34.54
N TYR A 310 49.15 49.89 -34.22
CA TYR A 310 49.26 49.41 -32.84
C TYR A 310 50.54 49.90 -32.16
N ASP A 311 51.69 49.77 -32.82
CA ASP A 311 52.99 50.13 -32.26
C ASP A 311 53.09 51.65 -31.95
N SER A 312 52.31 52.50 -32.63
CA SER A 312 52.29 53.95 -32.38
C SER A 312 51.47 54.35 -31.15
N ILE A 313 50.43 53.56 -30.81
CA ILE A 313 49.55 53.82 -29.67
C ILE A 313 50.00 53.06 -28.43
N GLU A 314 50.73 51.96 -28.58
CA GLU A 314 51.20 51.07 -27.51
C GLU A 314 51.89 51.84 -26.37
N VAL A 315 52.77 52.78 -26.72
CA VAL A 315 53.50 53.62 -25.75
C VAL A 315 52.56 54.47 -24.90
N LYS A 316 51.39 54.87 -25.44
CA LYS A 316 50.40 55.72 -24.74
C LYS A 316 49.44 54.93 -23.87
N ILE A 317 49.18 53.66 -24.21
CA ILE A 317 48.24 52.80 -23.48
C ILE A 317 48.94 51.92 -22.43
N LEU A 318 50.27 51.93 -22.37
CA LEU A 318 51.05 51.06 -21.48
C LEU A 318 50.67 51.16 -20.00
N GLU A 319 50.35 52.38 -19.54
CA GLU A 319 50.02 52.64 -18.14
C GLU A 319 48.56 52.36 -17.78
N GLU A 320 47.69 52.21 -18.78
CA GLU A 320 46.25 52.04 -18.62
C GLU A 320 45.89 50.68 -18.01
N GLU A 321 44.88 50.68 -17.15
CA GLU A 321 44.44 49.48 -16.42
C GLU A 321 43.90 48.40 -17.39
N ALA A 322 43.20 48.81 -18.44
CA ALA A 322 42.67 47.90 -19.45
C ALA A 322 43.78 47.22 -20.27
N TYR A 323 44.92 47.89 -20.48
CA TYR A 323 46.11 47.33 -21.12
C TYR A 323 46.80 46.29 -20.23
N LYS A 324 47.02 46.64 -18.95
CA LYS A 324 47.64 45.77 -17.94
C LYS A 324 46.83 44.53 -17.61
N THR A 325 45.50 44.61 -17.70
CA THR A 325 44.60 43.47 -17.41
C THR A 325 44.58 42.42 -18.53
N CYS A 326 45.00 42.77 -19.76
CA CYS A 326 45.12 41.81 -20.86
C CYS A 326 46.37 40.93 -20.68
N GLU A 327 46.21 39.62 -20.86
CA GLU A 327 47.19 38.60 -20.46
C GLU A 327 48.30 38.40 -21.50
N SER A 328 48.06 38.71 -22.78
CA SER A 328 49.02 38.51 -23.86
C SER A 328 49.02 39.66 -24.87
N ASP A 329 50.17 39.88 -25.53
CA ASP A 329 50.28 40.90 -26.59
C ASP A 329 49.39 40.55 -27.80
N ASP A 330 49.31 39.26 -28.17
CA ASP A 330 48.40 38.78 -29.22
C ASP A 330 46.94 39.15 -28.94
N GLN A 331 46.50 39.04 -27.69
CA GLN A 331 45.15 39.44 -27.27
C GLN A 331 44.94 40.96 -27.38
N ARG A 332 45.94 41.77 -27.02
CA ARG A 332 45.88 43.23 -27.11
C ARG A 332 45.84 43.69 -28.56
N ARG A 333 46.71 43.14 -29.42
CA ARG A 333 46.71 43.37 -30.88
C ARG A 333 45.37 42.98 -31.49
N ALA A 334 44.84 41.81 -31.14
CA ALA A 334 43.53 41.37 -31.62
C ALA A 334 42.38 42.32 -31.20
N PHE A 335 42.40 42.82 -29.96
CA PHE A 335 41.40 43.80 -29.50
C PHE A 335 41.53 45.16 -30.20
N PHE A 336 42.76 45.62 -30.45
CA PHE A 336 43.04 46.83 -31.22
C PHE A 336 42.59 46.70 -32.68
N ASP A 337 42.95 45.62 -33.36
CA ASP A 337 42.54 45.36 -34.74
C ASP A 337 41.01 45.27 -34.85
N ALA A 338 40.36 44.64 -33.87
CA ALA A 338 38.90 44.58 -33.79
C ALA A 338 38.25 45.95 -33.51
N TYR A 339 38.96 46.89 -32.89
CA TYR A 339 38.53 48.27 -32.70
C TYR A 339 38.67 49.07 -34.00
N ILE A 340 39.83 49.04 -34.64
CA ILE A 340 40.12 49.70 -35.92
C ILE A 340 39.17 49.20 -37.01
N LYS A 341 38.95 47.88 -37.10
CA LYS A 341 37.95 47.28 -38.00
C LYS A 341 36.54 47.81 -37.73
N GLY A 342 36.16 47.95 -36.46
CA GLY A 342 34.88 48.55 -36.07
C GLY A 342 34.74 50.01 -36.48
N LEU A 343 35.82 50.80 -36.38
CA LEU A 343 35.84 52.19 -36.88
C LEU A 343 35.72 52.26 -38.41
N MET A 344 36.42 51.37 -39.13
CA MET A 344 36.32 51.27 -40.60
C MET A 344 34.92 50.85 -41.07
N GLU A 345 34.28 49.91 -40.36
CA GLU A 345 32.90 49.46 -40.64
C GLU A 345 31.87 50.56 -40.29
N ALA A 346 32.06 51.30 -39.20
CA ALA A 346 31.20 52.43 -38.82
C ALA A 346 31.32 53.63 -39.78
N CYS A 347 32.48 53.79 -40.43
CA CYS A 347 32.73 54.80 -41.45
C CYS A 347 32.22 54.41 -42.86
N GLY A 348 31.50 53.29 -43.00
CA GLY A 348 30.75 52.96 -44.22
C GLY A 348 31.54 52.35 -45.37
N HIS A 349 32.73 51.80 -45.14
CA HIS A 349 33.57 51.21 -46.19
C HIS A 349 33.55 49.67 -46.26
N ASN A 350 32.47 48.99 -45.84
CA ASN A 350 32.31 47.57 -46.20
C ASN A 350 30.84 47.12 -46.26
N HIS A 351 30.31 46.94 -47.48
CA HIS A 351 29.01 46.33 -47.75
C HIS A 351 29.16 44.82 -47.97
N ASN A 352 29.12 44.00 -46.91
CA ASN A 352 28.48 42.68 -46.98
C ASN A 352 28.45 41.99 -45.61
N SER A 353 27.26 41.88 -44.99
CA SER A 353 26.94 40.71 -44.17
C SER A 353 25.44 40.66 -43.90
N SER A 354 24.78 39.76 -44.62
CA SER A 354 23.40 39.34 -44.43
C SER A 354 23.12 38.93 -42.98
N ASN A 355 22.11 39.55 -42.38
CA ASN A 355 21.61 39.26 -41.05
C ASN A 355 20.93 37.89 -41.03
N LYS A 356 21.65 36.84 -40.61
CA LYS A 356 21.12 35.47 -40.52
C LYS A 356 20.41 35.29 -39.19
N HIS A 357 19.08 35.36 -39.21
CA HIS A 357 18.22 35.01 -38.08
C HIS A 357 18.60 33.63 -37.51
N ARG A 358 19.16 33.61 -36.29
CA ARG A 358 19.36 32.39 -35.49
C ARG A 358 18.04 31.98 -34.81
N GLY A 359 17.09 31.53 -35.61
CA GLY A 359 15.88 30.83 -35.14
C GLY A 359 16.10 29.32 -35.17
N GLY A 360 16.75 28.76 -34.14
CA GLY A 360 17.02 27.33 -34.06
C GLY A 360 16.79 26.80 -32.65
N SER A 361 15.53 26.58 -32.29
CA SER A 361 15.19 25.78 -31.11
C SER A 361 15.66 24.36 -31.36
N LYS A 362 16.85 24.02 -30.87
CA LYS A 362 17.35 22.65 -30.86
C LYS A 362 16.36 21.81 -30.05
N LYS A 363 15.51 21.03 -30.72
CA LYS A 363 14.79 19.90 -30.13
C LYS A 363 15.84 18.99 -29.47
N LYS A 364 16.14 19.22 -28.19
CA LYS A 364 16.95 18.31 -27.39
C LYS A 364 16.23 16.97 -27.38
N ASP A 365 16.97 15.90 -27.63
CA ASP A 365 16.48 14.53 -27.59
C ASP A 365 15.78 14.26 -26.25
N LYS A 366 14.53 13.77 -26.31
CA LYS A 366 13.72 13.44 -25.13
C LYS A 366 14.43 12.41 -24.23
N LYS A 367 15.28 11.54 -24.81
CA LYS A 367 16.10 10.58 -24.06
C LYS A 367 17.14 11.26 -23.18
N LEU A 368 17.83 12.29 -23.69
CA LEU A 368 18.86 12.99 -22.91
C LEU A 368 18.28 13.72 -21.69
N ARG A 369 17.05 14.26 -21.80
CA ARG A 369 16.39 14.97 -20.68
C ARG A 369 16.23 14.11 -19.42
N LYS A 370 16.04 12.80 -19.59
CA LYS A 370 15.93 11.86 -18.46
C LYS A 370 17.23 11.76 -17.67
N TYR A 371 18.35 11.68 -18.39
CA TYR A 371 19.69 11.68 -17.78
C TYR A 371 20.02 13.06 -17.19
N GLU A 372 19.58 14.17 -17.81
CA GLU A 372 19.72 15.51 -17.23
C GLU A 372 19.06 15.60 -15.85
N ALA A 373 17.86 15.03 -15.66
CA ALA A 373 17.19 15.03 -14.36
C ALA A 373 18.00 14.29 -13.27
N LEU A 374 18.73 13.22 -13.63
CA LEU A 374 19.65 12.55 -12.70
C LEU A 374 20.85 13.45 -12.35
N THR A 375 21.36 14.22 -13.32
CA THR A 375 22.47 15.17 -13.09
C THR A 375 22.08 16.35 -12.20
N ASP A 376 20.90 16.92 -12.42
CA ASP A 376 20.44 18.09 -11.67
C ASP A 376 20.17 17.72 -10.20
N SER A 377 19.64 16.51 -9.95
CA SER A 377 19.48 15.98 -8.59
C SER A 377 20.81 15.87 -7.84
N ASP A 378 21.91 15.49 -8.52
CA ASP A 378 23.24 15.45 -7.91
C ASP A 378 23.84 16.85 -7.70
N GLU A 379 23.56 17.81 -8.57
CA GLU A 379 24.01 19.20 -8.41
C GLU A 379 23.35 19.87 -7.20
N GLU A 380 22.04 19.70 -7.02
CA GLU A 380 21.34 20.20 -5.84
C GLU A 380 21.83 19.50 -4.55
N ALA A 381 21.99 18.18 -4.57
CA ALA A 381 22.56 17.46 -3.43
C ALA A 381 23.99 17.95 -3.07
N ALA A 382 24.83 18.22 -4.08
CA ALA A 382 26.18 18.74 -3.87
C ALA A 382 26.18 20.19 -3.32
N LYS A 383 25.27 21.05 -3.79
CA LYS A 383 25.11 22.41 -3.24
C LYS A 383 24.68 22.38 -1.78
N VAL A 384 23.70 21.55 -1.45
CA VAL A 384 23.22 21.38 -0.06
C VAL A 384 24.33 20.84 0.84
N ALA A 385 25.12 19.88 0.37
CA ALA A 385 26.27 19.36 1.11
C ALA A 385 27.34 20.44 1.35
N ALA A 386 27.68 21.25 0.32
CA ALA A 386 28.64 22.34 0.44
C ALA A 386 28.18 23.44 1.42
N ILE A 387 26.88 23.76 1.43
CA ILE A 387 26.30 24.70 2.41
C ILE A 387 26.48 24.15 3.82
N LYS A 388 26.09 22.89 4.08
CA LYS A 388 26.24 22.25 5.40
C LYS A 388 27.70 22.20 5.85
N GLU A 389 28.62 21.89 4.96
CA GLU A 389 30.06 21.88 5.27
C GLU A 389 30.59 23.28 5.61
N SER A 390 30.12 24.31 4.90
CA SER A 390 30.48 25.70 5.19
C SER A 390 29.91 26.20 6.53
N GLU A 391 28.72 25.74 6.90
CA GLU A 391 28.09 26.03 8.20
C GLU A 391 28.80 25.30 9.35
N ALA A 392 29.16 24.02 9.16
CA ALA A 392 29.96 23.26 10.12
C ALA A 392 31.34 23.89 10.35
N LYS A 393 32.02 24.33 9.29
CA LYS A 393 33.29 25.06 9.38
C LYS A 393 33.16 26.42 10.07
N LYS A 394 32.01 27.09 9.95
CA LYS A 394 31.70 28.33 10.70
C LYS A 394 31.40 28.08 12.18
N ALA A 395 30.76 26.95 12.51
CA ALA A 395 30.48 26.55 13.88
C ALA A 395 31.77 26.20 14.65
N ILE A 396 32.73 25.54 13.99
CA ILE A 396 34.04 25.18 14.58
C ILE A 396 34.95 26.40 14.80
N LYS A 397 34.75 27.49 14.06
CA LYS A 397 35.54 28.74 14.19
C LYS A 397 35.01 29.74 15.22
N ARG A 398 33.93 29.45 15.96
CA ARG A 398 33.53 30.28 17.11
C ARG A 398 34.44 29.95 18.29
N PRO A 399 35.20 30.91 18.85
CA PRO A 399 35.92 30.69 20.11
C PRO A 399 34.92 30.38 21.23
N LEU A 400 35.21 29.36 22.03
CA LEU A 400 34.62 29.20 23.36
C LEU A 400 35.14 30.34 24.22
N GLU A 401 34.40 31.44 24.31
CA GLU A 401 34.63 32.45 25.34
C GLU A 401 34.07 31.96 26.68
N GLU A 402 34.89 32.16 27.70
CA GLU A 402 34.75 31.75 29.09
C GLU A 402 33.40 32.14 29.70
N ILE A 403 32.81 31.17 30.39
CA ILE A 403 31.75 31.40 31.38
C ILE A 403 32.45 32.01 32.61
N SER A 404 32.43 33.33 32.73
CA SER A 404 32.64 34.01 34.01
C SER A 404 31.29 34.37 34.63
N ALA A 405 31.06 33.84 35.82
CA ALA A 405 29.90 34.07 36.65
C ALA A 405 29.68 35.57 36.95
N ILE A 406 28.44 36.04 36.81
CA ILE A 406 27.86 37.08 37.68
C ILE A 406 26.35 36.86 37.82
N SER A 407 25.95 36.86 39.08
CA SER A 407 24.61 36.78 39.66
C SER A 407 23.85 38.11 39.49
N SER A 408 22.55 38.07 39.17
CA SER A 408 21.48 38.66 39.99
C SER A 408 20.11 38.52 39.31
N ASP A 409 19.15 38.10 40.13
CA ASP A 409 17.68 38.17 40.06
C ASP A 409 17.01 39.01 38.98
N GLU A 410 16.00 38.43 38.31
CA GLU A 410 14.60 38.85 38.45
C GLU A 410 13.64 37.70 38.03
N GLU A 411 12.56 37.56 38.81
CA GLU A 411 11.51 36.55 38.68
C GLU A 411 10.43 36.88 37.62
N GLU A 412 9.79 35.79 37.16
CA GLU A 412 8.44 35.67 36.55
C GLU A 412 8.22 35.90 35.04
N PRO A 413 7.17 35.29 34.42
CA PRO A 413 6.80 33.87 34.44
C PRO A 413 6.54 33.29 33.01
N ILE A 414 6.52 31.96 32.93
CA ILE A 414 6.40 31.13 31.72
C ILE A 414 4.96 31.09 31.18
N PRO A 415 4.69 31.29 29.87
CA PRO A 415 3.41 30.92 29.27
C PRO A 415 3.46 29.50 28.68
N THR A 416 2.78 28.56 29.35
CA THR A 416 2.50 27.22 28.85
C THR A 416 1.42 27.27 27.76
N LYS A 417 1.74 26.84 26.54
CA LYS A 417 0.73 26.62 25.49
C LYS A 417 0.20 25.18 25.56
N LYS A 418 -1.08 25.13 25.88
CA LYS A 418 -1.99 23.99 25.97
C LYS A 418 -1.95 23.08 24.74
N THR A 419 -1.72 21.80 24.97
CA THR A 419 -2.22 20.69 24.16
C THR A 419 -3.73 20.58 24.35
N LYS A 420 -4.49 20.60 23.25
CA LYS A 420 -5.94 20.38 23.24
C LYS A 420 -6.19 18.93 22.83
N SER A 421 -6.49 18.07 23.81
CA SER A 421 -7.07 16.75 23.59
C SER A 421 -8.55 16.91 23.25
N LEU A 422 -8.99 16.24 22.19
CA LEU A 422 -10.40 16.04 21.86
C LEU A 422 -10.93 14.88 22.70
N ALA A 423 -12.05 15.13 23.37
CA ALA A 423 -12.77 14.21 24.22
C ALA A 423 -13.58 13.21 23.38
N GLU A 424 -13.62 11.98 23.88
CA GLU A 424 -14.61 10.95 23.59
C GLU A 424 -15.99 11.42 24.08
N GLU A 425 -17.00 11.23 23.25
CA GLU A 425 -18.41 11.38 23.59
C GLU A 425 -19.11 10.16 22.98
N GLU A 426 -19.66 9.29 23.83
CA GLU A 426 -20.97 8.65 23.66
C GLU A 426 -21.17 7.57 24.74
N LEU A 427 -21.95 7.93 25.77
CA LEU A 427 -22.76 7.02 26.59
C LEU A 427 -23.74 7.88 27.40
N SER A 428 -24.99 7.96 26.95
CA SER A 428 -26.12 8.30 27.82
C SER A 428 -27.32 7.42 27.47
N GLU A 429 -27.57 6.47 28.36
CA GLU A 429 -28.85 5.81 28.56
C GLU A 429 -29.94 6.84 28.89
N GLY A 430 -31.19 6.58 28.48
CA GLY A 430 -32.34 7.28 29.05
C GLY A 430 -33.66 7.19 28.27
N GLU A 431 -34.57 6.36 28.79
CA GLU A 431 -36.02 6.57 28.88
C GLU A 431 -36.95 6.34 27.66
N ILE A 432 -37.54 5.14 27.67
CA ILE A 432 -38.98 4.86 27.87
C ILE A 432 -39.89 6.09 27.95
N ARG A 433 -40.88 6.16 27.05
CA ARG A 433 -42.22 6.66 27.38
C ARG A 433 -43.30 6.13 26.43
N ASP A 434 -44.41 5.76 27.06
CA ASP A 434 -45.67 5.30 26.49
C ASP A 434 -46.34 6.34 25.58
N ASP A 435 -46.91 5.88 24.47
CA ASP A 435 -48.31 6.07 24.04
C ASP A 435 -48.64 5.22 22.80
#